data_AF-A0A4R5TTP1-F1
#
_entry.id   AF-A0A4R5TTP1-F1
#
_cell.length_a   1.000
_cell.length_b   1.000
_cell.length_c   1.000
_cell.angle_alpha   90.00
_cell.angle_beta   90.00
_cell.angle_gamma   90.00
#
_symmetry.space_group_name_H-M   'P 1'
#
loop_
_entity.id
_entity.type
_entity.pdbx_description
1 polymer ?
#
loop_
_entity_poly.entity_id
_entity_poly.type
_entity_poly.pdbx_seq_one_letter_code
_entity_poly.pdbx_strand_id
1 'polypeptide(L)'
;MVSLARSSHIDALTGEGGVMGSVFGHAMVVAVLAAGGLVPAMATERTAGERLTDISGFRESYQSGEDVCLERMAGIDPGQELAGNPDLLGGIVPSDPEWDAAWPLYLDLSRSVCQQDIDAAAAVFAQTLDAELSEGDLHALVAFYQTGLGQNYRAASLVANTATYRMLMESASSNANYAAFGEAIAGLVAARTAPPTKEPSQKTAIALPDADAAVALSDRAMRAVVEGRVADALEMVKPHTTTPDAQFDALLEQLEQQGPNIAARFGASDGYELLRNDTIGDSLVRPVFLHRFDNSAMIWLFTWYRGTQGWVMTGVRYADDVSLLFR
;
A
#
# COMPACT_ATOMS: atom_id res chain seq x y z
N MET A 1 28.25 -9.13 -38.41
CA MET A 1 29.27 -9.94 -37.71
C MET A 1 29.78 -9.15 -36.51
N VAL A 2 29.17 -9.31 -35.35
CA VAL A 2 29.81 -9.35 -34.02
C VAL A 2 28.83 -10.12 -33.14
N SER A 3 29.28 -11.28 -32.67
CA SER A 3 28.58 -12.20 -31.78
C SER A 3 29.12 -11.97 -30.39
N LEU A 4 28.23 -11.76 -29.40
CA LEU A 4 28.58 -11.89 -27.99
C LEU A 4 27.48 -12.68 -27.30
N ALA A 5 27.82 -13.95 -27.06
CA ALA A 5 27.08 -14.88 -26.21
C ALA A 5 27.16 -14.42 -24.74
N ARG A 6 26.05 -14.54 -24.01
CA ARG A 6 26.06 -14.57 -22.55
C ARG A 6 25.56 -15.94 -22.07
N SER A 7 26.39 -16.52 -21.22
CA SER A 7 26.26 -17.81 -20.55
C SER A 7 25.18 -17.76 -19.48
N SER A 8 24.31 -18.76 -19.49
CA SER A 8 23.32 -19.07 -18.45
C SER A 8 23.86 -20.20 -17.55
N HIS A 9 24.06 -19.92 -16.27
CA HIS A 9 24.17 -20.95 -15.22
C HIS A 9 23.65 -20.35 -13.92
N ILE A 10 22.43 -20.74 -13.51
CA ILE A 10 22.05 -20.84 -12.10
C ILE A 10 21.34 -22.18 -11.96
N ASP A 11 22.03 -23.10 -11.30
CA ASP A 11 21.51 -24.39 -10.89
C ASP A 11 20.50 -24.22 -9.76
N ALA A 12 19.46 -25.05 -9.85
CA ALA A 12 18.43 -25.26 -8.84
C ALA A 12 18.94 -26.14 -7.70
N LEU A 13 18.53 -25.83 -6.46
CA LEU A 13 18.36 -26.77 -5.34
C LEU A 13 17.17 -26.22 -4.51
N THR A 14 15.96 -26.80 -4.56
CA THR A 14 15.45 -27.90 -3.72
C THR A 14 15.96 -27.80 -2.28
N GLY A 15 15.17 -27.63 -1.21
CA GLY A 15 13.87 -28.21 -0.91
C GLY A 15 14.01 -28.94 0.45
N GLU A 16 12.99 -28.80 1.31
CA GLU A 16 12.82 -29.51 2.62
C GLU A 16 13.74 -29.02 3.76
N GLY A 17 13.33 -28.84 5.01
CA GLY A 17 12.14 -29.24 5.74
C GLY A 17 12.56 -29.63 7.16
N GLY A 18 12.12 -28.87 8.16
CA GLY A 18 11.74 -29.37 9.48
C GLY A 18 12.77 -29.87 10.52
N VAL A 19 12.50 -29.40 11.76
CA VAL A 19 12.56 -30.13 13.05
C VAL A 19 13.79 -29.98 13.94
N MET A 20 13.46 -29.57 15.17
CA MET A 20 14.20 -29.59 16.44
C MET A 20 15.12 -30.80 16.67
N GLY A 21 16.26 -30.55 17.31
CA GLY A 21 17.05 -31.60 17.96
C GLY A 21 18.31 -31.05 18.64
N SER A 22 18.22 -30.80 19.94
CA SER A 22 19.37 -30.63 20.85
C SER A 22 20.15 -31.94 20.96
N VAL A 23 21.48 -31.94 20.76
CA VAL A 23 22.44 -32.82 21.47
C VAL A 23 23.83 -32.14 21.55
N PHE A 24 24.41 -32.25 22.74
CA PHE A 24 25.76 -31.92 23.19
C PHE A 24 26.94 -32.25 22.25
N GLY A 25 27.98 -31.42 22.34
CA GLY A 25 29.36 -31.91 22.52
C GLY A 25 30.34 -31.56 21.40
N HIS A 26 31.19 -30.55 21.62
CA HIS A 26 32.61 -30.71 21.95
C HIS A 26 33.25 -29.33 22.03
N ALA A 27 33.82 -29.04 23.20
CA ALA A 27 34.61 -27.85 23.43
C ALA A 27 35.91 -27.93 22.61
N MET A 28 36.06 -27.02 21.65
CA MET A 28 37.37 -26.68 21.08
C MET A 28 37.66 -25.23 21.51
N VAL A 29 38.31 -25.10 22.66
CA VAL A 29 38.88 -23.84 23.13
C VAL A 29 40.09 -23.55 22.25
N VAL A 30 39.88 -22.84 21.15
CA VAL A 30 40.97 -22.17 20.42
C VAL A 30 41.21 -20.85 21.14
N ALA A 31 42.21 -20.83 22.02
CA ALA A 31 42.74 -19.60 22.56
C ALA A 31 43.48 -18.85 21.44
N VAL A 32 42.75 -18.07 20.65
CA VAL A 32 43.33 -17.04 19.81
C VAL A 32 43.79 -15.93 20.74
N LEU A 33 45.09 -15.89 21.01
CA LEU A 33 45.77 -14.69 21.52
C LEU A 33 45.66 -13.61 20.44
N ALA A 34 44.50 -12.94 20.41
CA ALA A 34 44.36 -11.68 19.71
C ALA A 34 45.22 -10.67 20.48
N ALA A 35 46.41 -10.40 19.95
CA ALA A 35 47.12 -9.17 20.28
C ALA A 35 46.20 -8.01 19.89
N GLY A 36 45.41 -7.57 20.87
CA GLY A 36 44.50 -6.44 20.76
C GLY A 36 45.31 -5.17 20.58
N GLY A 37 45.72 -4.90 19.34
CA GLY A 37 45.92 -3.55 18.90
C GLY A 37 44.57 -2.86 19.00
N LEU A 38 44.39 -2.06 20.06
CA LEU A 38 43.36 -1.03 20.11
C LEU A 38 43.57 -0.14 18.89
N VAL A 39 42.97 -0.50 17.76
CA VAL A 39 42.75 0.45 16.68
C VAL A 39 41.78 1.45 17.30
N PRO A 40 42.19 2.70 17.59
CA PRO A 40 41.23 3.69 18.05
C PRO A 40 40.13 3.70 17.00
N ALA A 41 38.89 3.49 17.44
CA ALA A 41 37.74 3.70 16.59
C ALA A 41 37.87 5.14 16.07
N MET A 42 38.32 5.29 14.82
CA MET A 42 38.43 6.61 14.22
C MET A 42 37.00 7.08 14.13
N ALA A 43 36.64 8.01 15.02
CA ALA A 43 35.35 8.67 14.96
C ALA A 43 35.22 9.22 13.55
N THR A 44 34.31 8.63 12.76
CA THR A 44 34.03 9.08 11.40
C THR A 44 33.72 10.56 11.50
N GLU A 45 34.54 11.39 10.85
CA GLU A 45 34.32 12.82 10.87
C GLU A 45 32.96 13.10 10.25
N ARG A 46 32.09 13.77 11.00
CA ARG A 46 30.74 14.08 10.55
C ARG A 46 30.79 14.95 9.30
N THR A 47 29.92 14.67 8.33
CA THR A 47 29.85 15.46 7.10
C THR A 47 29.33 16.87 7.37
N ALA A 48 29.53 17.79 6.42
CA ALA A 48 29.02 19.15 6.56
C ALA A 48 27.48 19.18 6.56
N GLY A 49 26.82 18.32 5.76
CA GLY A 49 25.37 18.12 5.77
C GLY A 49 24.83 17.57 7.10
N GLU A 50 25.52 16.62 7.74
CA GLU A 50 25.15 16.13 9.07
C GLU A 50 25.21 17.24 10.12
N ARG A 51 26.29 18.03 10.13
CA ARG A 51 26.42 19.17 11.06
C ARG A 51 25.34 20.22 10.82
N LEU A 52 25.02 20.51 9.55
CA LEU A 52 23.97 21.46 9.21
C LEU A 52 22.58 20.96 9.63
N THR A 53 22.30 19.67 9.44
CA THR A 53 21.06 19.02 9.86
C THR A 53 20.86 19.16 11.37
N ASP A 54 21.89 18.87 12.16
CA ASP A 54 21.85 19.00 13.62
C ASP A 54 21.65 20.47 14.04
N ILE A 55 22.48 21.39 13.53
CA ILE A 55 22.47 22.78 14.01
C ILE A 55 21.24 23.56 13.52
N SER A 56 20.66 23.20 12.39
CA SER A 56 19.42 23.83 11.89
C SER A 56 18.19 23.45 12.72
N GLY A 57 18.28 22.40 13.55
CA GLY A 57 17.18 21.92 14.37
C GLY A 57 16.18 21.03 13.61
N PHE A 58 16.64 20.34 12.56
CA PHE A 58 15.77 19.48 11.74
C PHE A 58 15.05 18.43 12.59
N ARG A 59 15.78 17.75 13.49
CA ARG A 59 15.24 16.70 14.36
C ARG A 59 14.19 17.25 15.33
N GLU A 60 14.48 18.37 15.96
CA GLU A 60 13.54 19.03 16.87
C GLU A 60 12.27 19.49 16.14
N SER A 61 12.41 19.92 14.88
CA SER A 61 11.29 20.28 14.02
C SER A 61 10.37 19.09 13.76
N TYR A 62 10.93 17.92 13.44
CA TYR A 62 10.19 16.67 13.26
C TYR A 62 9.57 16.16 14.56
N GLN A 63 10.35 16.13 15.65
CA GLN A 63 9.86 15.73 16.97
C GLN A 63 8.68 16.59 17.41
N SER A 64 8.71 17.89 17.13
CA SER A 64 7.59 18.78 17.44
C SER A 64 6.32 18.41 16.66
N GLY A 65 6.45 17.93 15.43
CA GLY A 65 5.33 17.40 14.65
C GLY A 65 4.78 16.09 15.22
N GLU A 66 5.65 15.17 15.62
CA GLU A 66 5.27 13.94 16.31
C GLU A 66 4.55 14.24 17.64
N ASP A 67 5.09 15.15 18.46
CA ASP A 67 4.50 15.55 19.73
C ASP A 67 3.10 16.14 19.53
N VAL A 68 2.92 17.03 18.54
CA VAL A 68 1.60 17.58 18.18
C VAL A 68 0.64 16.49 17.70
N CYS A 69 1.12 15.52 16.93
CA CYS A 69 0.33 14.38 16.48
C CYS A 69 -0.12 13.52 17.67
N LEU A 70 0.80 13.19 18.57
CA LEU A 70 0.52 12.40 19.78
C LEU A 70 -0.40 13.14 20.76
N GLU A 71 -0.21 14.45 20.95
CA GLU A 71 -1.12 15.32 21.71
C GLU A 71 -2.55 15.22 21.17
N ARG A 72 -2.71 15.30 19.84
CA ARG A 72 -4.02 15.12 19.21
C ARG A 72 -4.58 13.72 19.41
N MET A 73 -3.77 12.67 19.22
CA MET A 73 -4.23 11.28 19.42
C MET A 73 -4.68 11.03 20.85
N ALA A 74 -4.04 11.65 21.84
CA ALA A 74 -4.44 11.58 23.24
C ALA A 74 -5.79 12.28 23.53
N GLY A 75 -6.19 13.23 22.69
CA GLY A 75 -7.45 13.98 22.80
C GLY A 75 -8.62 13.39 22.03
N ILE A 76 -8.46 12.23 21.37
CA ILE A 76 -9.54 11.59 20.59
C ILE A 76 -10.65 11.10 21.51
N ASP A 77 -11.87 11.58 21.28
CA ASP A 77 -13.08 11.03 21.89
C ASP A 77 -13.57 9.80 21.10
N PRO A 78 -13.67 8.61 21.72
CA PRO A 78 -14.06 7.40 21.01
C PRO A 78 -15.49 7.46 20.46
N GLY A 79 -16.41 8.11 21.17
CA GLY A 79 -17.80 8.24 20.74
C GLY A 79 -17.92 9.10 19.48
N GLN A 80 -17.15 10.18 19.41
CA GLN A 80 -17.12 11.06 18.25
C GLN A 80 -16.50 10.38 17.02
N GLU A 81 -15.41 9.63 17.18
CA GLU A 81 -14.79 8.90 16.05
C GLU A 81 -15.73 7.83 15.48
N LEU A 82 -16.37 7.04 16.34
CA LEU A 82 -17.30 6.00 15.90
C LEU A 82 -18.59 6.56 15.31
N ALA A 83 -19.04 7.73 15.77
CA ALA A 83 -20.19 8.39 15.16
C ALA A 83 -19.92 8.80 13.70
N GLY A 84 -18.66 9.15 13.38
CA GLY A 84 -18.23 9.43 12.01
C GLY A 84 -17.93 8.18 11.19
N ASN A 85 -17.54 7.08 11.83
CA ASN A 85 -17.19 5.82 11.18
C ASN A 85 -17.57 4.60 12.06
N PRO A 86 -18.82 4.11 11.98
CA PRO A 86 -19.29 3.02 12.84
C PRO A 86 -18.56 1.69 12.58
N ASP A 87 -17.95 1.52 11.40
CA ASP A 87 -17.24 0.30 11.02
C ASP A 87 -15.74 0.33 11.37
N LEU A 88 -15.24 1.41 11.98
CA LEU A 88 -13.81 1.63 12.26
C LEU A 88 -13.15 0.46 13.00
N LEU A 89 -13.89 -0.19 13.90
CA LEU A 89 -13.46 -1.36 14.69
C LEU A 89 -14.25 -2.62 14.33
N GLY A 90 -14.71 -2.73 13.09
CA GLY A 90 -15.58 -3.84 12.67
C GLY A 90 -16.95 -3.82 13.34
N GLY A 91 -17.46 -2.63 13.69
CA GLY A 91 -18.75 -2.44 14.35
C GLY A 91 -18.73 -2.51 15.87
N ILE A 92 -17.57 -2.72 16.51
CA ILE A 92 -17.43 -2.72 17.97
C ILE A 92 -17.70 -1.32 18.52
N VAL A 93 -18.64 -1.21 19.46
CA VAL A 93 -19.04 0.04 20.13
C VAL A 93 -18.69 0.04 21.63
N PRO A 94 -18.72 1.19 22.33
CA PRO A 94 -18.35 1.27 23.75
C PRO A 94 -19.13 0.39 24.72
N SER A 95 -20.33 -0.07 24.34
CA SER A 95 -21.13 -0.98 25.15
C SER A 95 -20.76 -2.45 25.01
N ASP A 96 -19.91 -2.80 24.03
CA ASP A 96 -19.55 -4.18 23.74
C ASP A 96 -18.44 -4.69 24.68
N PRO A 97 -18.44 -5.99 25.03
CA PRO A 97 -17.44 -6.54 25.94
C PRO A 97 -16.01 -6.52 25.37
N GLU A 98 -15.85 -6.46 24.04
CA GLU A 98 -14.55 -6.37 23.35
C GLU A 98 -13.95 -4.95 23.37
N TRP A 99 -14.71 -3.94 23.79
CA TRP A 99 -14.33 -2.53 23.73
C TRP A 99 -12.97 -2.24 24.40
N ASP A 100 -12.79 -2.75 25.62
CA ASP A 100 -11.60 -2.51 26.43
C ASP A 100 -10.33 -3.07 25.79
N ALA A 101 -10.46 -4.04 24.88
CA ALA A 101 -9.34 -4.58 24.09
C ALA A 101 -9.19 -3.87 22.74
N ALA A 102 -10.29 -3.55 22.06
CA ALA A 102 -10.27 -2.98 20.72
C ALA A 102 -9.80 -1.52 20.69
N TRP A 103 -10.25 -0.69 21.63
CA TRP A 103 -9.94 0.74 21.63
C TRP A 103 -8.44 1.04 21.85
N PRO A 104 -7.73 0.40 22.82
CA PRO A 104 -6.29 0.59 22.95
C PRO A 104 -5.51 0.17 21.69
N LEU A 105 -5.91 -0.90 21.00
CA LEU A 105 -5.27 -1.31 19.74
C LEU A 105 -5.42 -0.25 18.65
N TYR A 106 -6.59 0.38 18.57
CA TYR A 106 -6.81 1.49 17.66
C TYR A 106 -5.95 2.71 18.01
N LEU A 107 -5.84 3.06 19.29
CA LEU A 107 -4.98 4.15 19.74
C LEU A 107 -3.51 3.84 19.45
N ASP A 108 -3.06 2.61 19.64
CA ASP A 108 -1.68 2.21 19.33
C ASP A 108 -1.40 2.26 17.83
N LEU A 109 -2.33 1.79 16.99
CA LEU A 109 -2.25 1.96 15.54
C LEU A 109 -2.19 3.45 15.16
N SER A 110 -3.06 4.27 15.75
CA SER A 110 -3.13 5.71 15.49
C SER A 110 -1.89 6.47 15.99
N ARG A 111 -1.24 6.02 17.06
CA ARG A 111 0.06 6.55 17.50
C ARG A 111 1.19 6.11 16.58
N SER A 112 1.12 4.89 16.04
CA SER A 112 2.15 4.40 15.11
C SER A 112 2.25 5.24 13.84
N VAL A 113 1.15 5.86 13.39
CA VAL A 113 1.19 6.79 12.25
C VAL A 113 1.83 8.14 12.59
N CYS A 114 1.92 8.50 13.87
CA CYS A 114 2.64 9.70 14.33
C CYS A 114 4.15 9.46 14.43
N GLN A 115 4.56 8.23 14.76
CA GLN A 115 5.95 7.86 14.98
C GLN A 115 6.68 7.71 13.65
N GLN A 116 7.67 8.58 13.40
CA GLN A 116 8.53 8.49 12.23
C GLN A 116 9.94 8.11 12.65
N ASP A 117 10.68 7.44 11.77
CA ASP A 117 12.10 7.21 11.96
C ASP A 117 12.86 8.53 11.70
N ILE A 118 12.91 9.39 12.71
CA ILE A 118 13.54 10.72 12.65
C ILE A 118 15.04 10.59 12.34
N ASP A 119 15.68 9.50 12.78
CA ASP A 119 17.09 9.23 12.48
C ASP A 119 17.30 8.95 10.98
N ALA A 120 16.48 8.09 10.39
CA ALA A 120 16.52 7.82 8.96
C ALA A 120 16.20 9.08 8.14
N ALA A 121 15.18 9.85 8.55
CA ALA A 121 14.81 11.10 7.87
C ALA A 121 15.94 12.14 7.93
N ALA A 122 16.57 12.32 9.09
CA ALA A 122 17.71 13.22 9.25
C ALA A 122 18.91 12.78 8.42
N ALA A 123 19.19 11.47 8.32
CA ALA A 123 20.26 10.94 7.48
C ALA A 123 20.00 11.22 5.99
N VAL A 124 18.78 10.99 5.50
CA VAL A 124 18.40 11.31 4.11
C VAL A 124 18.50 12.82 3.84
N PHE A 125 18.06 13.64 4.78
CA PHE A 125 18.15 15.10 4.66
C PHE A 125 19.62 15.55 4.59
N ALA A 126 20.47 15.07 5.50
CA ALA A 126 21.91 15.35 5.50
C ALA A 126 22.58 14.94 4.18
N GLN A 127 22.29 13.73 3.70
CA GLN A 127 22.82 13.23 2.42
C GLN A 127 22.36 14.10 1.24
N THR A 128 21.10 14.55 1.25
CA THR A 128 20.58 15.43 0.21
C THR A 128 21.28 16.79 0.24
N LEU A 129 21.55 17.35 1.42
CA LEU A 129 22.32 18.59 1.54
C LEU A 129 23.75 18.43 0.99
N ASP A 130 24.42 17.33 1.31
CA ASP A 130 25.77 17.02 0.79
C ASP A 130 25.79 16.81 -0.73
N ALA A 131 24.68 16.32 -1.31
CA ALA A 131 24.57 16.10 -2.75
C ALA A 131 24.24 17.38 -3.55
N GLU A 132 23.44 18.27 -2.97
CA GLU A 132 22.85 19.42 -3.68
C GLU A 132 23.59 20.74 -3.41
N LEU A 133 24.37 20.84 -2.34
CA LEU A 133 25.10 22.06 -1.97
C LEU A 133 26.61 21.86 -2.08
N SER A 134 27.31 22.93 -2.46
CA SER A 134 28.77 22.90 -2.41
C SER A 134 29.26 22.86 -0.97
N GLU A 135 30.45 22.30 -0.73
CA GLU A 135 31.08 22.28 0.59
C GLU A 135 31.24 23.70 1.19
N GLY A 136 31.54 24.69 0.34
CA GLY A 136 31.63 26.09 0.74
C GLY A 136 30.30 26.66 1.24
N ASP A 137 29.19 26.33 0.55
CA ASP A 137 27.84 26.76 0.95
C ASP A 137 27.41 26.09 2.26
N LEU A 138 27.68 24.78 2.41
CA LEU A 138 27.40 24.05 3.65
C LEU A 138 28.16 24.66 4.83
N HIS A 139 29.45 24.98 4.66
CA HIS A 139 30.24 25.67 5.68
C HIS A 139 29.70 27.06 6.01
N ALA A 140 29.30 27.84 5.00
CA ALA A 140 28.70 29.16 5.22
C ALA A 140 27.37 29.06 5.99
N LEU A 141 26.52 28.08 5.69
CA LEU A 141 25.27 27.84 6.39
C LEU A 141 25.49 27.39 7.84
N VAL A 142 26.43 26.45 8.07
CA VAL A 142 26.82 26.05 9.43
C VAL A 142 27.31 27.26 10.22
N ALA A 143 28.20 28.07 9.63
CA ALA A 143 28.71 29.28 10.28
C ALA A 143 27.59 30.29 10.58
N PHE A 144 26.62 30.47 9.67
CA PHE A 144 25.45 31.31 9.90
C PHE A 144 24.65 30.84 11.12
N TYR A 145 24.30 29.55 11.18
CA TYR A 145 23.55 29.01 12.31
C TYR A 145 24.30 29.11 13.63
N GLN A 146 25.63 29.18 13.64
CA GLN A 146 26.42 29.44 14.84
C GLN A 146 26.39 30.89 15.32
N THR A 147 25.92 31.85 14.49
CA THR A 147 25.76 33.24 14.91
C THR A 147 24.53 33.42 15.81
N GLY A 148 24.49 34.53 16.58
CA GLY A 148 23.29 34.88 17.36
C GLY A 148 22.03 35.08 16.49
N LEU A 149 22.17 35.62 15.28
CA LEU A 149 21.06 35.75 14.35
C LEU A 149 20.57 34.39 13.86
N GLY A 150 21.48 33.48 13.50
CA GLY A 150 21.15 32.12 13.06
C GLY A 150 20.45 31.30 14.15
N GLN A 151 20.90 31.41 15.40
CA GLN A 151 20.23 30.76 16.53
C GLN A 151 18.83 31.34 16.79
N ASN A 152 18.65 32.66 16.69
CA ASN A 152 17.33 33.29 16.80
C ASN A 152 16.40 32.85 15.66
N TYR A 153 16.93 32.75 14.44
CA TYR A 153 16.17 32.27 13.28
C TYR A 153 15.75 30.81 13.45
N ARG A 154 16.65 29.93 13.89
CA ARG A 154 16.34 28.53 14.23
C ARG A 154 15.21 28.44 15.25
N ALA A 155 15.34 29.16 16.37
CA ALA A 155 14.34 29.14 17.42
C ALA A 155 12.96 29.63 16.92
N ALA A 156 12.92 30.72 16.16
CA ALA A 156 11.70 31.22 15.55
C ALA A 156 11.09 30.21 14.55
N SER A 157 11.93 29.54 13.76
CA SER A 157 11.49 28.53 12.78
C SER A 157 10.88 27.30 13.46
N LEU A 158 11.45 26.83 14.56
CA LEU A 158 10.88 25.72 15.35
C LEU A 158 9.51 26.06 15.91
N VAL A 159 9.35 27.28 16.45
CA VAL A 159 8.05 27.77 16.95
C VAL A 159 7.03 27.87 15.82
N ALA A 160 7.40 28.47 14.68
CA ALA A 160 6.53 28.59 13.53
C ALA A 160 6.11 27.22 12.99
N ASN A 161 7.05 26.29 12.85
CA ASN A 161 6.78 24.95 12.37
C ASN A 161 5.83 24.17 13.28
N THR A 162 6.02 24.25 14.61
CA THR A 162 5.10 23.65 15.58
C THR A 162 3.68 24.23 15.44
N ALA A 163 3.56 25.55 15.26
CA ALA A 163 2.27 26.19 15.03
C ALA A 163 1.62 25.74 13.71
N THR A 164 2.41 25.58 12.64
CA THR A 164 1.93 25.02 11.37
C THR A 164 1.44 23.59 11.52
N TYR A 165 2.15 22.71 12.24
CA TYR A 165 1.69 21.35 12.50
C TYR A 165 0.36 21.33 13.26
N ARG A 166 0.18 22.17 14.28
CA ARG A 166 -1.10 22.28 14.99
C ARG A 166 -2.23 22.68 14.05
N MET A 167 -2.02 23.72 13.23
CA MET A 167 -3.00 24.17 12.25
C MET A 167 -3.34 23.08 11.22
N LEU A 168 -2.33 22.38 10.69
CA LEU A 168 -2.54 21.28 9.74
C LEU A 168 -3.35 20.15 10.39
N MET A 169 -3.01 19.78 11.62
CA MET A 169 -3.75 18.75 12.35
C MET A 169 -5.18 19.18 12.69
N GLU A 170 -5.43 20.44 13.01
CA GLU A 170 -6.79 21.00 13.20
C GLU A 170 -7.62 20.98 11.90
N SER A 171 -7.00 21.31 10.76
CA SER A 171 -7.68 21.26 9.46
C SER A 171 -7.98 19.82 9.01
N ALA A 172 -7.07 18.88 9.27
CA ALA A 172 -7.28 17.46 9.05
C ALA A 172 -8.30 16.87 10.03
N SER A 173 -8.46 17.46 11.22
CA SER A 173 -9.51 17.09 12.19
C SER A 173 -10.83 17.80 11.94
N SER A 174 -10.94 18.67 10.93
CA SER A 174 -12.22 19.18 10.48
C SER A 174 -12.98 18.07 9.74
N ASN A 175 -13.39 17.07 10.53
CA ASN A 175 -14.54 16.21 10.31
C ASN A 175 -15.77 17.02 9.88
N ALA A 176 -15.79 18.35 9.96
CA ALA A 176 -16.78 19.18 9.29
C ALA A 176 -16.93 18.84 7.79
N ASN A 177 -15.85 18.55 7.05
CA ASN A 177 -15.97 18.18 5.64
C ASN A 177 -16.50 16.76 5.45
N TYR A 178 -16.02 15.78 6.25
CA TYR A 178 -16.50 14.40 6.20
C TYR A 178 -17.91 14.23 6.78
N ALA A 179 -18.26 14.99 7.81
CA ALA A 179 -19.58 15.05 8.42
C ALA A 179 -20.55 15.81 7.52
N ALA A 180 -20.17 16.95 6.92
CA ALA A 180 -21.01 17.61 5.93
C ALA A 180 -21.20 16.74 4.68
N PHE A 181 -20.16 16.03 4.23
CA PHE A 181 -20.28 15.03 3.16
C PHE A 181 -21.19 13.86 3.58
N GLY A 182 -20.99 13.31 4.78
CA GLY A 182 -21.79 12.21 5.33
C GLY A 182 -23.26 12.60 5.52
N GLU A 183 -23.54 13.80 6.04
CA GLU A 183 -24.88 14.37 6.17
C GLU A 183 -25.52 14.59 4.80
N ALA A 184 -24.76 15.11 3.82
CA ALA A 184 -25.23 15.27 2.45
C ALA A 184 -25.57 13.92 1.79
N ILE A 185 -24.70 12.91 1.93
CA ILE A 185 -24.96 11.55 1.43
C ILE A 185 -26.14 10.91 2.15
N ALA A 186 -26.23 11.04 3.48
CA ALA A 186 -27.36 10.52 4.26
C ALA A 186 -28.67 11.18 3.83
N GLY A 187 -28.68 12.50 3.60
CA GLY A 187 -29.82 13.23 3.05
C GLY A 187 -30.22 12.74 1.66
N LEU A 188 -29.25 12.50 0.77
CA LEU A 188 -29.49 11.93 -0.56
C LEU A 188 -30.03 10.49 -0.50
N VAL A 189 -29.54 9.67 0.42
CA VAL A 189 -30.00 8.30 0.65
C VAL A 189 -31.41 8.29 1.23
N ALA A 190 -31.70 9.16 2.21
CA ALA A 190 -33.03 9.28 2.83
C ALA A 190 -34.08 9.85 1.86
N ALA A 191 -33.69 10.75 0.96
CA ALA A 191 -34.56 11.27 -0.09
C ALA A 191 -34.82 10.25 -1.22
N ARG A 192 -33.98 9.20 -1.31
CA ARG A 192 -34.18 8.11 -2.26
C ARG A 192 -35.29 7.20 -1.72
N THR A 193 -36.32 6.96 -2.53
CA THR A 193 -37.23 5.84 -2.26
C THR A 193 -36.36 4.59 -2.21
N ALA A 194 -36.37 3.88 -1.07
CA ALA A 194 -35.60 2.66 -0.91
C ALA A 194 -35.86 1.79 -2.15
N PRO A 195 -34.83 1.47 -2.96
CA PRO A 195 -35.04 0.54 -4.05
C PRO A 195 -35.65 -0.70 -3.41
N PRO A 196 -36.73 -1.28 -4.00
CA PRO A 196 -37.35 -2.46 -3.45
C PRO A 196 -36.23 -3.44 -3.13
N THR A 197 -36.17 -3.92 -1.88
CA THR A 197 -35.17 -4.88 -1.42
C THR A 197 -35.23 -6.04 -2.38
N LYS A 198 -34.37 -6.02 -3.40
CA LYS A 198 -34.23 -7.13 -4.32
C LYS A 198 -33.52 -8.15 -3.46
N GLU A 199 -34.29 -9.09 -2.92
CA GLU A 199 -33.73 -10.35 -2.47
C GLU A 199 -32.69 -10.75 -3.51
N PRO A 200 -31.43 -11.00 -3.11
CA PRO A 200 -30.40 -11.35 -4.05
C PRO A 200 -30.88 -12.62 -4.73
N SER A 201 -31.38 -12.50 -5.96
CA SER A 201 -31.69 -13.65 -6.80
C SER A 201 -30.34 -14.28 -7.10
N GLN A 202 -29.92 -15.21 -6.23
CA GLN A 202 -28.69 -15.95 -6.41
C GLN A 202 -28.87 -16.77 -7.67
N LYS A 203 -28.28 -16.26 -8.76
CA LYS A 203 -28.19 -16.98 -10.02
C LYS A 203 -27.41 -18.26 -9.75
N THR A 204 -27.94 -19.40 -10.17
CA THR A 204 -27.18 -20.65 -10.15
C THR A 204 -26.11 -20.57 -11.23
N ALA A 205 -24.86 -20.36 -10.81
CA ALA A 205 -23.71 -20.36 -11.70
C ALA A 205 -23.43 -21.78 -12.23
N ILE A 206 -23.01 -21.88 -13.49
CA ILE A 206 -22.49 -23.12 -14.06
C ILE A 206 -21.06 -23.28 -13.53
N ALA A 207 -20.85 -24.24 -12.64
CA ALA A 207 -19.54 -24.48 -12.07
C ALA A 207 -18.58 -25.15 -13.06
N LEU A 208 -17.30 -24.76 -13.01
CA LEU A 208 -16.21 -25.41 -13.72
C LEU A 208 -15.62 -26.56 -12.90
N PRO A 209 -15.07 -27.60 -13.54
CA PRO A 209 -14.65 -28.82 -12.84
C PRO A 209 -13.43 -28.61 -11.92
N ASP A 210 -12.49 -27.75 -12.30
CA ASP A 210 -11.23 -27.55 -11.60
C ASP A 210 -10.66 -26.13 -11.81
N ALA A 211 -9.57 -25.81 -11.11
CA ALA A 211 -8.90 -24.51 -11.17
C ALA A 211 -8.27 -24.26 -12.56
N ASP A 212 -7.79 -25.30 -13.23
CA ASP A 212 -7.17 -25.18 -14.55
C ASP A 212 -8.21 -24.78 -15.60
N ALA A 213 -9.43 -25.33 -15.52
CA ALA A 213 -10.55 -24.93 -16.36
C ALA A 213 -10.95 -23.46 -16.13
N ALA A 214 -10.88 -22.99 -14.87
CA ALA A 214 -11.11 -21.59 -14.52
C ALA A 214 -10.04 -20.67 -15.12
N VAL A 215 -8.76 -21.01 -14.97
CA VAL A 215 -7.63 -20.29 -15.60
C VAL A 215 -7.79 -20.26 -17.11
N ALA A 216 -8.10 -21.40 -17.73
CA ALA A 216 -8.27 -21.52 -19.17
C ALA A 216 -9.46 -20.71 -19.70
N LEU A 217 -10.54 -20.58 -18.94
CA LEU A 217 -11.66 -19.71 -19.30
C LEU A 217 -11.25 -18.22 -19.20
N SER A 218 -10.51 -17.83 -18.17
CA SER A 218 -9.98 -16.47 -18.05
C SER A 218 -9.00 -16.11 -19.18
N ASP A 219 -8.14 -17.05 -19.62
CA ASP A 219 -7.26 -16.85 -20.78
C ASP A 219 -8.07 -16.58 -22.06
N ARG A 220 -9.11 -17.37 -22.32
CA ARG A 220 -9.98 -17.15 -23.49
C ARG A 220 -10.71 -15.81 -23.43
N ALA A 221 -11.16 -15.41 -22.24
CA ALA A 221 -11.76 -14.10 -22.04
C ALA A 221 -10.74 -12.98 -22.34
N MET A 222 -9.52 -13.08 -21.83
CA MET A 222 -8.45 -12.11 -22.13
C MET A 222 -8.11 -12.02 -23.60
N ARG A 223 -8.11 -13.15 -24.32
CA ARG A 223 -7.94 -13.14 -25.77
C ARG A 223 -8.99 -12.30 -26.48
N ALA A 224 -10.26 -12.46 -26.10
CA ALA A 224 -11.34 -11.64 -26.63
C ALA A 224 -11.18 -10.16 -26.25
N VAL A 225 -10.76 -9.85 -25.02
CA VAL A 225 -10.47 -8.46 -24.58
C VAL A 225 -9.41 -7.80 -25.47
N VAL A 226 -8.28 -8.45 -25.71
CA VAL A 226 -7.19 -7.83 -26.50
C VAL A 226 -7.52 -7.65 -27.97
N GLU A 227 -8.47 -8.43 -28.48
CA GLU A 227 -9.05 -8.30 -29.83
C GLU A 227 -10.12 -7.20 -29.91
N GLY A 228 -10.35 -6.44 -28.83
CA GLY A 228 -11.38 -5.41 -28.75
C GLY A 228 -12.80 -5.97 -28.57
N ARG A 229 -12.95 -7.27 -28.32
CA ARG A 229 -14.22 -7.99 -28.14
C ARG A 229 -14.56 -8.15 -26.65
N VAL A 230 -14.58 -7.02 -25.92
CA VAL A 230 -14.81 -7.00 -24.47
C VAL A 230 -16.18 -7.58 -24.10
N ALA A 231 -17.23 -7.27 -24.89
CA ALA A 231 -18.56 -7.85 -24.71
C ALA A 231 -18.55 -9.38 -24.79
N ASP A 232 -17.89 -9.95 -25.81
CA ASP A 232 -17.75 -11.39 -25.97
C ASP A 232 -17.00 -12.04 -24.80
N ALA A 233 -15.96 -11.36 -24.29
CA ALA A 233 -15.20 -11.84 -23.14
C ALA A 233 -16.07 -11.95 -21.88
N LEU A 234 -16.88 -10.92 -21.61
CA LEU A 234 -17.75 -10.88 -20.45
C LEU A 234 -18.91 -11.86 -20.57
N GLU A 235 -19.57 -11.93 -21.73
CA GLU A 235 -20.62 -12.91 -21.99
C GLU A 235 -20.12 -14.36 -21.87
N MET A 236 -18.83 -14.62 -22.19
CA MET A 236 -18.23 -15.95 -22.00
C MET A 236 -18.14 -16.38 -20.52
N VAL A 237 -17.87 -15.44 -19.61
CA VAL A 237 -17.71 -15.74 -18.18
C VAL A 237 -19.01 -15.59 -17.38
N LYS A 238 -20.00 -14.87 -17.92
CA LYS A 238 -21.30 -14.59 -17.29
C LYS A 238 -22.08 -15.83 -16.81
N PRO A 239 -22.07 -16.98 -17.49
CA PRO A 239 -22.76 -18.18 -16.98
C PRO A 239 -22.09 -18.75 -15.73
N HIS A 240 -20.83 -18.42 -15.49
CA HIS A 240 -20.01 -18.99 -14.43
C HIS A 240 -19.91 -18.10 -13.18
N THR A 241 -20.60 -16.95 -13.15
CA THR A 241 -20.62 -16.06 -11.98
C THR A 241 -21.90 -16.21 -11.16
N THR A 242 -21.77 -16.01 -9.84
CA THR A 242 -22.90 -15.85 -8.92
C THR A 242 -23.45 -14.42 -8.91
N THR A 243 -22.77 -13.47 -9.57
CA THR A 243 -23.21 -12.09 -9.75
C THR A 243 -24.54 -12.06 -10.51
N PRO A 244 -25.56 -11.33 -10.02
CA PRO A 244 -26.81 -11.14 -10.76
C PRO A 244 -26.56 -10.53 -12.14
N ASP A 245 -27.30 -10.97 -13.16
CA ASP A 245 -27.10 -10.53 -14.54
C ASP A 245 -27.10 -9.00 -14.67
N ALA A 246 -28.02 -8.30 -14.00
CA ALA A 246 -28.08 -6.84 -14.04
C ALA A 246 -26.82 -6.14 -13.51
N GLN A 247 -26.14 -6.71 -12.51
CA GLN A 247 -24.86 -6.17 -12.03
C GLN A 247 -23.74 -6.45 -13.03
N PHE A 248 -23.78 -7.60 -13.68
CA PHE A 248 -22.81 -7.98 -14.70
C PHE A 248 -22.97 -7.15 -15.98
N ASP A 249 -24.21 -6.86 -16.38
CA ASP A 249 -24.56 -5.97 -17.49
C ASP A 249 -24.08 -4.53 -17.25
N ALA A 250 -24.21 -4.05 -16.00
CA ALA A 250 -23.68 -2.74 -15.62
C ALA A 250 -22.14 -2.66 -15.71
N LEU A 251 -21.43 -3.75 -15.38
CA LEU A 251 -19.97 -3.84 -15.58
C LEU A 251 -19.61 -3.79 -17.06
N LEU A 252 -20.35 -4.49 -17.91
CA LEU A 252 -20.15 -4.45 -19.36
C LEU A 252 -20.34 -3.03 -19.91
N GLU A 253 -21.46 -2.38 -19.56
CA GLU A 253 -21.74 -1.01 -19.98
C GLU A 253 -20.64 -0.04 -19.53
N GLN A 254 -20.17 -0.17 -18.28
CA GLN A 254 -19.06 0.64 -17.78
C GLN A 254 -17.78 0.44 -18.60
N LEU A 255 -17.42 -0.81 -18.92
CA LEU A 255 -16.22 -1.12 -19.70
C LEU A 255 -16.32 -0.58 -21.13
N GLU A 256 -17.49 -0.68 -21.76
CA GLU A 256 -17.74 -0.11 -23.09
C GLU A 256 -17.61 1.42 -23.08
N GLN A 257 -18.17 2.09 -22.07
CA GLN A 257 -18.05 3.54 -21.90
C GLN A 257 -16.61 4.00 -21.65
N GLN A 258 -15.81 3.18 -20.94
CA GLN A 258 -14.40 3.50 -20.66
C GLN A 258 -13.46 3.16 -21.82
N GLY A 259 -13.84 2.26 -22.72
CA GLY A 259 -13.01 1.80 -23.85
C GLY A 259 -12.35 2.93 -24.65
N PRO A 260 -13.08 3.96 -25.11
CA PRO A 260 -12.48 5.10 -25.82
C PRO A 260 -11.42 5.85 -25.01
N ASN A 261 -11.64 6.04 -23.70
CA ASN A 261 -10.69 6.70 -22.82
C ASN A 261 -9.44 5.84 -22.58
N ILE A 262 -9.60 4.53 -22.46
CA ILE A 262 -8.50 3.57 -22.35
C ILE A 262 -7.66 3.61 -23.63
N ALA A 263 -8.29 3.51 -24.81
CA ALA A 263 -7.59 3.57 -26.09
C ALA A 263 -6.87 4.92 -26.29
N ALA A 264 -7.48 6.04 -25.91
CA ALA A 264 -6.85 7.36 -26.01
C ALA A 264 -5.63 7.51 -25.08
N ARG A 265 -5.67 6.92 -23.88
CA ARG A 265 -4.58 7.01 -22.90
C ARG A 265 -3.46 6.01 -23.18
N PHE A 266 -3.81 4.76 -23.50
CA PHE A 266 -2.86 3.65 -23.53
C PHE A 266 -2.42 3.26 -24.94
N GLY A 267 -3.13 3.71 -25.98
CA GLY A 267 -2.84 3.37 -27.37
C GLY A 267 -3.50 2.06 -27.81
N ALA A 268 -3.02 1.48 -28.90
CA ALA A 268 -3.53 0.21 -29.40
C ALA A 268 -3.14 -0.94 -28.46
N SER A 269 -4.00 -1.96 -28.39
CA SER A 269 -3.73 -3.21 -27.67
C SER A 269 -2.66 -4.02 -28.40
N ASP A 270 -1.58 -4.39 -27.69
CA ASP A 270 -0.43 -5.20 -28.18
C ASP A 270 -0.44 -6.64 -27.60
N GLY A 271 -1.60 -7.08 -27.11
CA GLY A 271 -1.79 -8.43 -26.57
C GLY A 271 -1.68 -8.52 -25.05
N TYR A 272 -1.53 -9.74 -24.55
CA TYR A 272 -1.57 -10.01 -23.11
C TYR A 272 -0.64 -11.16 -22.72
N GLU A 273 -0.31 -11.22 -21.43
CA GLU A 273 0.43 -12.32 -20.81
C GLU A 273 -0.22 -12.73 -19.47
N LEU A 274 -0.21 -14.02 -19.17
CA LEU A 274 -0.54 -14.52 -17.84
C LEU A 274 0.69 -14.35 -16.94
N LEU A 275 0.62 -13.46 -15.97
CA LEU A 275 1.73 -13.17 -15.05
C LEU A 275 1.87 -14.27 -13.99
N ARG A 276 0.74 -14.64 -13.36
CA ARG A 276 0.68 -15.64 -12.30
C ARG A 276 -0.75 -16.09 -12.01
N ASN A 277 -0.85 -17.19 -11.28
CA ASN A 277 -2.09 -17.64 -10.64
C ASN A 277 -1.92 -17.52 -9.12
N ASP A 278 -2.55 -16.53 -8.51
CA ASP A 278 -2.54 -16.41 -7.04
C ASP A 278 -3.52 -17.45 -6.47
N THR A 279 -3.04 -18.37 -5.62
CA THR A 279 -3.89 -19.38 -4.96
C THR A 279 -3.96 -19.13 -3.45
N ILE A 280 -5.13 -19.34 -2.85
CA ILE A 280 -5.31 -19.33 -1.38
C ILE A 280 -5.91 -20.68 -0.98
N GLY A 281 -5.04 -21.57 -0.49
CA GLY A 281 -5.38 -22.97 -0.27
C GLY A 281 -5.95 -23.62 -1.53
N ASP A 282 -6.92 -24.53 -1.35
CA ASP A 282 -7.58 -25.27 -2.44
C ASP A 282 -8.91 -24.64 -2.88
N SER A 283 -9.24 -23.46 -2.34
CA SER A 283 -10.58 -22.88 -2.44
C SER A 283 -10.65 -21.62 -3.31
N LEU A 284 -9.51 -21.00 -3.62
CA LEU A 284 -9.44 -19.76 -4.39
C LEU A 284 -8.29 -19.81 -5.38
N VAL A 285 -8.57 -19.39 -6.61
CA VAL A 285 -7.56 -19.12 -7.64
C VAL A 285 -7.87 -17.78 -8.30
N ARG A 286 -6.83 -17.00 -8.53
CA ARG A 286 -6.93 -15.72 -9.22
C ARG A 286 -5.85 -15.62 -10.30
N PRO A 287 -6.18 -15.94 -11.57
CA PRO A 287 -5.35 -15.60 -12.71
C PRO A 287 -5.17 -14.09 -12.81
N VAL A 288 -3.92 -13.66 -12.92
CA VAL A 288 -3.51 -12.26 -13.07
C VAL A 288 -2.86 -12.09 -14.43
N PHE A 289 -3.48 -11.28 -15.29
CA PHE A 289 -2.98 -11.01 -16.63
C PHE A 289 -2.47 -9.57 -16.74
N LEU A 290 -1.44 -9.38 -17.55
CA LEU A 290 -1.03 -8.07 -18.04
C LEU A 290 -1.57 -7.88 -19.45
N HIS A 291 -2.44 -6.90 -19.63
CA HIS A 291 -2.87 -6.41 -20.93
C HIS A 291 -1.94 -5.28 -21.35
N ARG A 292 -1.19 -5.48 -22.42
CA ARG A 292 -0.21 -4.52 -22.93
C ARG A 292 -0.82 -3.63 -24.00
N PHE A 293 -0.45 -2.37 -23.98
CA PHE A 293 -0.79 -1.38 -24.99
C PHE A 293 0.48 -0.64 -25.44
N ASP A 294 0.39 0.18 -26.48
CA ASP A 294 1.53 0.94 -27.02
C ASP A 294 2.23 1.81 -25.95
N ASN A 295 1.46 2.46 -25.07
CA ASN A 295 1.96 3.49 -24.14
C ASN A 295 1.88 3.08 -22.66
N SER A 296 1.21 1.96 -22.34
CA SER A 296 0.97 1.55 -20.96
C SER A 296 0.55 0.08 -20.86
N ALA A 297 0.20 -0.37 -19.66
CA ALA A 297 -0.37 -1.68 -19.43
C ALA A 297 -1.48 -1.62 -18.37
N MET A 298 -2.41 -2.57 -18.47
CA MET A 298 -3.47 -2.78 -17.48
C MET A 298 -3.37 -4.18 -16.89
N ILE A 299 -3.72 -4.30 -15.62
CA ILE A 299 -3.81 -5.59 -14.94
C ILE A 299 -5.25 -6.06 -15.00
N TRP A 300 -5.48 -7.32 -15.35
CA TRP A 300 -6.78 -7.99 -15.26
C TRP A 300 -6.72 -9.12 -14.24
N LEU A 301 -7.72 -9.17 -13.37
CA LEU A 301 -7.83 -10.17 -12.30
C LEU A 301 -9.19 -10.85 -12.38
N PHE A 302 -9.16 -12.17 -12.54
CA PHE A 302 -10.36 -13.01 -12.47
C PHE A 302 -10.32 -13.79 -11.16
N THR A 303 -11.28 -13.60 -10.27
CA THR A 303 -11.30 -14.32 -8.98
C THR A 303 -12.30 -15.46 -9.07
N TRP A 304 -11.82 -16.67 -8.79
CA TRP A 304 -12.60 -17.89 -8.80
C TRP A 304 -12.60 -18.52 -7.42
N TYR A 305 -13.76 -19.03 -7.02
CA TYR A 305 -13.98 -19.72 -5.74
C TYR A 305 -14.49 -21.13 -5.98
N ARG A 306 -13.95 -22.09 -5.24
CA ARG A 306 -14.40 -23.48 -5.25
C ARG A 306 -15.57 -23.65 -4.27
N GLY A 307 -16.78 -23.67 -4.81
CA GLY A 307 -17.98 -24.07 -4.08
C GLY A 307 -18.17 -25.59 -4.07
N THR A 308 -19.28 -26.03 -3.48
CA THR A 308 -19.65 -27.46 -3.41
C THR A 308 -19.93 -28.08 -4.78
N GLN A 309 -20.30 -27.26 -5.77
CA GLN A 309 -20.60 -27.68 -7.14
C GLN A 309 -19.41 -27.55 -8.10
N GLY A 310 -18.28 -27.00 -7.65
CA GLY A 310 -17.10 -26.70 -8.48
C GLY A 310 -16.70 -25.23 -8.42
N TRP A 311 -15.95 -24.78 -9.42
CA TRP A 311 -15.37 -23.44 -9.47
C TRP A 311 -16.32 -22.44 -10.13
N VAL A 312 -16.61 -21.35 -9.42
CA VAL A 312 -17.45 -20.24 -9.90
C VAL A 312 -16.68 -18.93 -9.80
N MET A 313 -16.94 -18.01 -10.72
CA MET A 313 -16.34 -16.69 -10.70
C MET A 313 -17.03 -15.84 -9.64
N THR A 314 -16.25 -15.21 -8.77
CA THR A 314 -16.75 -14.29 -7.74
C THR A 314 -16.49 -12.83 -8.09
N GLY A 315 -15.61 -12.56 -9.05
CA GLY A 315 -15.41 -11.21 -9.56
C GLY A 315 -14.40 -11.11 -10.68
N VAL A 316 -14.52 -10.02 -11.45
CA VAL A 316 -13.53 -9.55 -12.43
C VAL A 316 -13.14 -8.14 -12.03
N ARG A 317 -11.84 -7.84 -12.02
CA ARG A 317 -11.31 -6.50 -11.75
C ARG A 317 -10.23 -6.15 -12.77
N TYR A 318 -10.05 -4.86 -13.00
CA TYR A 318 -8.92 -4.33 -13.74
C TYR A 318 -8.34 -3.11 -13.03
N ALA A 319 -7.06 -2.83 -13.25
CA ALA A 319 -6.36 -1.66 -12.71
C ALA A 319 -5.34 -1.13 -13.73
N ASP A 320 -5.18 0.18 -13.81
CA ASP A 320 -4.11 0.83 -14.60
C ASP A 320 -2.84 1.12 -13.79
N ASP A 321 -2.85 0.84 -12.48
CA ASP A 321 -1.69 0.95 -11.63
C ASP A 321 -0.81 -0.31 -11.70
N VAL A 322 0.19 -0.28 -12.56
CA VAL A 322 1.18 -1.36 -12.71
C VAL A 322 2.11 -1.49 -11.50
N SER A 323 2.17 -0.50 -10.60
CA SER A 323 2.98 -0.60 -9.37
C SER A 323 2.53 -1.77 -8.49
N LEU A 324 1.25 -2.17 -8.59
CA LEU A 324 0.66 -3.33 -7.93
C LEU A 324 1.33 -4.69 -8.27
N LEU A 325 2.18 -4.72 -9.31
CA LEU A 325 2.92 -5.92 -9.71
C LEU A 325 4.27 -6.06 -9.01
N PHE A 326 4.83 -4.97 -8.50
CA PHE A 326 6.13 -4.96 -7.83
C PHE A 326 5.92 -5.22 -6.33
N ARG A 327 6.33 -6.40 -5.88
CA ARG A 327 6.36 -6.80 -4.47
C ARG A 327 7.77 -7.16 -4.06
#